data_AF-A0A920DNP5-F1
#
_entry.id   AF-A0A920DNP5-F1
#
_cell.length_a   1.000
_cell.length_b   1.000
_cell.length_c   1.000
_cell.angle_alpha   90.00
_cell.angle_beta   90.00
_cell.angle_gamma   90.00
#
_symmetry.space_group_name_H-M   'P 1'
#
loop_
_entity.id
_entity.type
_entity.pdbx_description
1 polymer ?
#
loop_
_entity_poly.entity_id
_entity_poly.type
_entity_poly.pdbx_seq_one_letter_code
_entity_poly.pdbx_strand_id
1 'polypeptide(L)'
;MDLNAIEKNLLKLDEYPLEKWNPELCEGAEFKIDGNAHWYYNNSKIERASMVKLFSKLIKWEEGKYYAVTPVGKFPLLGEKKFLA
;
A
#
# COMPACT_ATOMS: atom_id res chain seq x y z
N MET A 1 -10.26 -0.35 -9.73
CA MET A 1 -8.80 -0.48 -9.88
C MET A 1 -8.41 -1.91 -9.57
N ASP A 2 -7.61 -2.57 -10.41
CA ASP A 2 -7.30 -4.00 -10.22
C ASP A 2 -5.98 -4.19 -9.46
N LEU A 3 -6.06 -4.68 -8.23
CA LEU A 3 -4.88 -4.93 -7.38
C LEU A 3 -3.93 -5.97 -7.97
N ASN A 4 -4.44 -6.98 -8.69
CA ASN A 4 -3.58 -8.00 -9.30
C ASN A 4 -2.71 -7.40 -10.40
N ALA A 5 -3.27 -6.49 -11.19
CA ALA A 5 -2.52 -5.81 -12.23
C ALA A 5 -1.39 -4.96 -11.63
N ILE A 6 -1.65 -4.29 -10.50
CA ILE A 6 -0.64 -3.52 -9.78
C ILE A 6 0.47 -4.44 -9.26
N GLU A 7 0.11 -5.53 -8.57
CA GLU A 7 1.07 -6.53 -8.08
C GLU A 7 1.95 -7.06 -9.22
N LYS A 8 1.36 -7.48 -10.33
CA LYS A 8 2.11 -8.00 -11.48
C LYS A 8 3.07 -6.98 -12.10
N ASN A 9 2.71 -5.71 -12.14
CA ASN A 9 3.60 -4.67 -12.65
C ASN A 9 4.76 -4.42 -11.68
N LEU A 10 4.49 -4.37 -10.39
CA LEU A 10 5.51 -4.22 -9.35
C LEU A 10 6.47 -5.41 -9.30
N LEU A 11 5.99 -6.64 -9.49
CA LEU A 11 6.85 -7.82 -9.53
C LEU A 11 7.80 -7.84 -10.74
N LYS A 12 7.55 -7.02 -11.77
CA LYS A 12 8.45 -6.87 -12.92
C LYS A 12 9.52 -5.79 -12.71
N LEU A 13 9.42 -5.00 -11.65
CA LEU A 13 10.39 -3.97 -11.34
C LEU A 13 11.53 -4.57 -10.51
N ASP A 14 12.77 -4.28 -10.90
CA ASP A 14 13.97 -4.65 -10.16
C ASP A 14 14.13 -3.81 -8.88
N GLU A 15 13.72 -2.53 -8.94
CA GLU A 15 13.78 -1.57 -7.84
C GLU A 15 12.45 -0.81 -7.64
N TYR A 16 12.15 -0.46 -6.39
CA TYR A 16 10.96 0.30 -5.99
C TYR A 16 11.35 1.72 -5.54
N PRO A 17 11.54 2.69 -6.46
CA PRO A 17 11.96 4.04 -6.11
C PRO A 17 10.80 4.86 -5.55
N LEU A 18 10.34 4.53 -4.34
CA LEU A 18 9.20 5.15 -3.65
C LEU A 18 9.32 6.67 -3.56
N GLU A 19 10.53 7.19 -3.37
CA GLU A 19 10.81 8.62 -3.30
C GLU A 19 10.58 9.33 -4.65
N LYS A 20 10.73 8.62 -5.77
CA LYS A 20 10.50 9.16 -7.12
C LYS A 20 9.02 9.08 -7.52
N TRP A 21 8.21 8.28 -6.83
CA TRP A 21 6.79 8.16 -7.14
C TRP A 21 6.00 9.23 -6.43
N ASN A 22 5.40 10.13 -7.22
CA ASN A 22 4.46 11.13 -6.71
C ASN A 22 3.11 11.08 -7.45
N PRO A 23 2.40 9.94 -7.42
CA PRO A 23 1.08 9.84 -8.01
C PRO A 23 0.04 10.59 -7.17
N GLU A 24 -1.10 10.88 -7.79
CA GLU A 24 -2.25 11.49 -7.14
C GLU A 24 -2.85 10.55 -6.07
N LEU A 25 -3.46 11.15 -5.05
CA LEU A 25 -4.19 10.42 -4.03
C LEU A 25 -5.45 9.82 -4.66
N CYS A 26 -5.60 8.50 -4.61
CA CYS A 26 -6.82 7.84 -5.04
C CYS A 26 -7.92 8.05 -3.99
N GLU A 27 -8.84 8.96 -4.28
CA GLU A 27 -10.05 9.14 -3.48
C GLU A 27 -10.99 7.93 -3.64
N GLY A 28 -11.43 7.33 -2.53
CA GLY A 28 -12.31 6.15 -2.52
C GLY A 28 -11.62 4.79 -2.50
N ALA A 29 -10.28 4.75 -2.40
CA ALA A 29 -9.54 3.52 -2.16
C ALA A 29 -8.55 3.72 -1.01
N GLU A 30 -8.59 2.82 -0.03
CA GLU A 30 -7.76 2.89 1.17
C GLU A 30 -7.25 1.50 1.54
N PHE A 31 -6.08 1.48 2.16
CA PHE A 31 -5.58 0.30 2.85
C PHE A 31 -5.83 0.44 4.34
N LYS A 32 -6.26 -0.66 4.96
CA LYS A 32 -6.39 -0.76 6.42
C LYS A 32 -5.57 -1.93 6.94
N ILE A 33 -4.89 -1.72 8.07
CA ILE A 33 -4.18 -2.78 8.79
C ILE A 33 -4.78 -2.90 10.19
N ASP A 34 -5.29 -4.09 10.49
CA ASP A 34 -5.82 -4.45 11.80
C ASP A 34 -4.70 -4.82 12.78
N GLY A 35 -5.01 -4.85 14.09
CA GLY A 35 -4.07 -5.23 15.15
C GLY A 35 -3.42 -6.61 14.98
N ASN A 36 -4.02 -7.50 14.19
CA ASN A 36 -3.47 -8.82 13.82
C ASN A 36 -2.58 -8.80 12.56
N ALA A 37 -2.17 -7.63 12.08
CA ALA A 37 -1.44 -7.44 10.82
C ALA A 37 -2.19 -7.96 9.57
N HIS A 38 -3.52 -8.08 9.66
CA HIS A 38 -4.36 -8.34 8.50
C HIS A 38 -4.51 -7.07 7.67
N TRP A 39 -4.25 -7.18 6.38
CA TRP A 39 -4.44 -6.09 5.43
C TRP A 39 -5.82 -6.18 4.80
N TYR A 40 -6.41 -5.00 4.61
CA TYR A 40 -7.68 -4.81 3.94
C TYR A 40 -7.51 -3.73 2.90
N TYR A 41 -8.13 -3.90 1.74
CA TYR A 41 -8.25 -2.88 0.72
C TYR A 41 -9.72 -2.62 0.46
N ASN A 42 -10.16 -1.38 0.68
CA ASN A 42 -11.57 -0.99 0.54
C ASN A 42 -12.53 -1.99 1.24
N ASN A 43 -12.26 -2.27 2.52
CA ASN A 43 -12.96 -3.26 3.36
C ASN A 43 -12.84 -4.74 2.95
N SER A 44 -12.13 -5.07 1.86
CA SER A 44 -11.89 -6.46 1.45
C SER A 44 -10.56 -6.98 1.99
N LYS A 45 -10.58 -8.12 2.70
CA LYS A 45 -9.37 -8.73 3.26
C LYS A 45 -8.43 -9.22 2.16
N ILE A 46 -7.14 -8.90 2.30
CA ILE A 46 -6.08 -9.42 1.43
C ILE A 46 -5.51 -10.69 2.05
N GLU A 47 -5.83 -11.84 1.47
CA GLU A 47 -5.35 -13.15 1.97
C GLU A 47 -3.99 -13.55 1.40
N ARG A 48 -3.57 -12.91 0.31
CA ARG A 48 -2.31 -13.24 -0.38
C ARG A 48 -1.12 -12.62 0.33
N ALA A 49 -0.37 -13.44 1.04
CA ALA A 49 0.83 -13.03 1.77
C ALA A 49 1.88 -12.35 0.88
N SER A 50 2.07 -12.81 -0.36
CA SER A 50 2.98 -12.15 -1.32
C SER A 50 2.56 -10.71 -1.63
N MET A 51 1.26 -10.48 -1.78
CA MET A 51 0.69 -9.15 -2.03
C MET A 51 0.88 -8.24 -0.82
N VAL A 52 0.58 -8.74 0.38
CA VAL A 52 0.78 -8.02 1.64
C VAL A 52 2.24 -7.61 1.80
N LYS A 53 3.18 -8.56 1.58
CA LYS A 53 4.62 -8.31 1.68
C LYS A 53 5.09 -7.27 0.68
N LEU A 54 4.52 -7.27 -0.52
CA LEU A 54 4.83 -6.28 -1.55
C LEU A 54 4.35 -4.88 -1.13
N PHE A 55 3.07 -4.72 -0.79
CA PHE A 55 2.53 -3.43 -0.36
C PHE A 55 3.16 -2.91 0.93
N SER A 56 3.60 -3.79 1.82
CA SER A 56 4.35 -3.42 3.03
C SER A 56 5.68 -2.71 2.72
N LYS A 57 6.34 -3.07 1.61
CA LYS A 57 7.55 -2.37 1.14
C LYS A 57 7.24 -1.00 0.56
N LEU A 58 6.00 -0.78 0.13
CA LEU A 58 5.56 0.41 -0.59
C LEU A 58 4.91 1.46 0.32
N ILE A 59 5.11 1.35 1.62
CA ILE A 59 4.60 2.31 2.60
C ILE A 59 5.53 3.51 2.62
N LYS A 60 4.94 4.70 2.45
CA LYS A 60 5.59 6.00 2.59
C LYS A 60 4.96 6.75 3.76
N TRP A 61 5.78 7.38 4.58
CA TRP A 61 5.31 8.32 5.59
C TRP A 61 5.47 9.74 5.06
N GLU A 62 4.38 10.51 5.04
CA GLU A 62 4.34 11.86 4.49
C GLU A 62 3.37 12.68 5.34
N GLU A 63 3.78 13.89 5.76
CA GLU A 63 2.93 14.82 6.54
C GLU A 63 2.25 14.19 7.78
N GLY A 64 2.93 13.29 8.48
CA GLY A 64 2.39 12.64 9.69
C GLY A 64 1.42 11.48 9.43
N LYS A 65 1.20 11.09 8.17
CA LYS A 65 0.32 9.98 7.77
C LYS A 65 1.08 8.93 6.96
N TYR A 66 0.59 7.70 6.99
CA TYR A 66 1.11 6.62 6.17
C TYR A 66 0.29 6.48 4.89
N TYR A 67 0.97 6.22 3.78
CA TYR A 67 0.38 6.00 2.47
C TYR A 67 1.04 4.79 1.81
N ALA A 68 0.25 3.95 1.15
CA ALA A 68 0.79 2.97 0.22
C ALA A 68 0.95 3.65 -1.15
N VAL A 69 2.17 3.73 -1.66
CA VAL A 69 2.48 4.42 -2.92
C VAL A 69 2.85 3.40 -3.98
N THR A 70 2.16 3.46 -5.12
CA THR A 70 2.40 2.60 -6.27
C THR A 70 2.65 3.47 -7.50
N PRO A 71 3.25 2.97 -8.60
CA PRO A 71 3.47 3.76 -9.81
C PRO A 71 2.20 4.38 -10.40
N VAL A 72 1.04 3.80 -10.09
CA VAL A 72 -0.26 4.15 -10.67
C VAL A 72 -1.19 4.86 -9.69
N GLY A 73 -0.81 5.05 -8.43
CA GLY A 73 -1.69 5.62 -7.41
C GLY A 73 -1.11 5.64 -6.00
N LYS A 74 -1.54 6.62 -5.20
CA LYS A 74 -1.26 6.74 -3.77
C LYS A 74 -2.54 6.45 -2.98
N PHE A 75 -2.45 5.64 -1.94
CA PHE A 75 -3.59 5.23 -1.12
C PHE A 75 -3.31 5.54 0.35
N PRO A 76 -4.25 6.10 1.10
CA PRO A 76 -4.12 6.27 2.54
C PRO A 76 -4.02 4.89 3.22
N LEU A 77 -3.12 4.79 4.20
CA LEU A 77 -2.96 3.61 5.04
C LEU A 77 -3.47 3.92 6.44
N LEU A 78 -4.60 3.33 6.81
CA LEU A 78 -5.16 3.42 8.15
C LEU A 78 -4.67 2.24 8.99
N GLY A 79 -4.03 2.52 10.12
CA GLY A 79 -3.56 1.50 11.05
C GLY A 79 -4.16 1.71 12.43
N GLU A 80 -4.52 0.62 13.10
CA GLU A 80 -4.92 0.65 14.52
C GLU A 80 -3.72 0.72 15.46
N LYS A 81 -2.50 0.48 14.96
CA LYS A 81 -1.25 0.71 15.69
C LYS A 81 -0.30 1.60 14.89
N LYS A 82 0.34 2.54 15.59
CA LYS A 82 1.55 3.23 15.10
C LYS A 82 2.53 2.15 14.64
N PHE A 83 2.88 2.17 13.35
CA PHE A 83 4.03 1.40 12.84
C PHE A 83 5.25 2.00 13.53
N LEU A 84 5.62 1.44 14.69
CA LEU A 84 6.78 1.88 15.46
C LEU A 84 8.00 1.61 14.58
N ALA A 85 8.71 2.71 14.30
CA ALA A 85 9.94 2.81 13.54
C ALA A 85 11.05 1.92 14.09
#